data_AF-A0A4S4KTF7-F1
#
_entry.id   AF-A0A4S4KTF7-F1
#
_cell.length_a   1.000
_cell.length_b   1.000
_cell.length_c   1.000
_cell.angle_alpha   90.00
_cell.angle_beta   90.00
_cell.angle_gamma   90.00
#
_symmetry.space_group_name_H-M   'P 1'
#
loop_
_entity.id
_entity.type
_entity.pdbx_description
1 polymer ?
#
loop_
_entity_poly.entity_id
_entity_poly.type
_entity_poly.pdbx_seq_one_letter_code
_entity_poly.pdbx_strand_id
1 'polypeptide(L)' 'MSQGPSDSQIVAAYQADLATAFVISSITTAYEYVITIEREVVMVWWRKWTLATWIFIVNRYLMITVVIMEIAPASAKR' A
#
# COMPACT_ATOMS: atom_id res chain seq x y z
N MET A 1 -17.75 -39.39 2.64
CA MET A 1 -16.46 -38.78 2.25
C MET A 1 -16.71 -37.29 2.07
N SER A 2 -16.14 -36.43 2.93
CA SER A 2 -16.20 -34.98 2.72
C SER A 2 -15.31 -34.67 1.53
N GLN A 3 -15.89 -34.20 0.41
CA GLN A 3 -15.04 -33.64 -0.64
C GLN A 3 -14.32 -32.44 -0.04
N GLY A 4 -13.00 -32.39 -0.19
CA GLY A 4 -12.21 -31.22 0.20
C GLY A 4 -12.68 -29.99 -0.60
N PRO A 5 -12.34 -28.78 -0.14
CA PRO A 5 -12.70 -27.55 -0.86
C PRO A 5 -12.20 -27.59 -2.30
N SER A 6 -13.04 -27.15 -3.24
CA SER A 6 -12.66 -27.09 -4.66
C SER A 6 -11.58 -26.02 -4.89
N ASP A 7 -10.78 -26.15 -5.95
CA ASP A 7 -9.71 -25.19 -6.28
C ASP A 7 -10.20 -23.74 -6.30
N SER A 8 -11.41 -23.51 -6.81
CA SER A 8 -12.08 -22.20 -6.82
C SER A 8 -12.34 -21.63 -5.43
N GLN A 9 -12.69 -22.47 -4.45
CA GLN A 9 -12.92 -22.05 -3.06
C GLN A 9 -11.60 -21.67 -2.38
N ILE A 10 -10.51 -22.38 -2.67
CA ILE A 10 -9.18 -22.07 -2.14
C ILE A 10 -8.69 -20.71 -2.68
N VAL A 11 -8.84 -20.47 -3.98
CA VAL A 11 -8.48 -19.19 -4.60
C VAL A 11 -9.30 -18.04 -4.01
N ALA A 12 -10.61 -18.23 -3.83
CA ALA A 12 -11.48 -17.20 -3.26
C ALA A 12 -11.11 -16.87 -1.80
N ALA A 13 -10.81 -17.88 -0.98
CA ALA A 13 -10.36 -17.66 0.40
C ALA A 13 -9.03 -16.91 0.46
N TYR A 14 -8.08 -17.26 -0.40
CA TYR A 14 -6.80 -16.56 -0.51
C TYR A 14 -6.96 -15.10 -0.96
N GLN A 15 -7.83 -14.83 -1.93
CA GLN A 15 -8.12 -13.47 -2.38
C GLN A 15 -8.75 -12.61 -1.29
N ALA A 16 -9.62 -13.18 -0.45
CA ALA A 16 -10.23 -12.46 0.67
C ALA A 16 -9.20 -12.10 1.76
N ASP A 17 -8.27 -13.01 2.05
CA ASP A 17 -7.17 -12.77 2.99
C ASP A 17 -6.22 -11.68 2.48
N LEU A 18 -5.83 -11.77 1.19
CA LEU A 18 -5.03 -10.74 0.54
C LEU A 18 -5.71 -9.37 0.54
N ALA A 19 -7.00 -9.31 0.21
CA ALA A 19 -7.75 -8.05 0.23
C ALA A 19 -7.75 -7.42 1.64
N THR A 20 -7.92 -8.24 2.68
CA THR A 20 -7.86 -7.78 4.08
C THR A 20 -6.48 -7.25 4.43
N ALA A 21 -5.42 -7.97 4.06
CA ALA A 21 -4.04 -7.54 4.29
C ALA A 21 -3.72 -6.21 3.58
N PHE A 22 -4.18 -6.03 2.34
CA PHE A 22 -4.00 -4.78 1.60
C PHE A 22 -4.76 -3.61 2.21
N VAL A 23 -6.00 -3.82 2.67
CA VAL A 23 -6.76 -2.78 3.37
C VAL A 23 -6.01 -2.33 4.64
N ILE A 24 -5.56 -3.27 5.47
CA ILE A 24 -4.79 -2.97 6.68
C ILE A 24 -3.52 -2.21 6.31
N SER A 25 -2.73 -2.71 5.34
CA SER A 25 -1.51 -2.06 4.88
C SER A 25 -1.79 -0.63 4.40
N SER A 26 -2.85 -0.41 3.62
CA SER A 26 -3.19 0.91 3.09
C SER A 26 -3.51 1.92 4.19
N ILE A 27 -4.25 1.49 5.22
CA ILE A 27 -4.61 2.32 6.38
C ILE A 27 -3.35 2.65 7.20
N THR A 28 -2.51 1.65 7.47
CA THR A 28 -1.26 1.84 8.21
C THR A 28 -0.32 2.79 7.47
N THR A 29 -0.14 2.58 6.17
CA THR A 29 0.66 3.46 5.32
C THR A 29 0.10 4.88 5.34
N ALA A 30 -1.20 5.07 5.11
CA ALA A 30 -1.83 6.40 5.12
C ALA A 30 -1.69 7.10 6.49
N TYR A 31 -1.87 6.38 7.59
CA TYR A 31 -1.69 6.90 8.93
C TYR A 31 -0.25 7.37 9.16
N GLU A 32 0.73 6.55 8.77
CA GLU A 32 2.15 6.91 8.87
C GLU A 32 2.42 8.20 8.09
N TYR A 33 1.92 8.31 6.85
CA TYR A 33 2.06 9.52 6.05
C TYR A 33 1.57 10.77 6.76
N VAL A 34 0.35 10.73 7.32
CA VAL A 34 -0.25 11.88 7.99
C VAL A 34 0.62 12.36 9.15
N ILE A 35 1.19 11.45 9.94
CA ILE A 35 2.00 11.84 11.11
C ILE A 35 3.42 12.28 10.75
N THR A 36 3.96 11.84 9.60
CA THR A 36 5.35 12.15 9.22
C THR A 36 5.49 13.27 8.20
N ILE A 37 4.43 13.67 7.49
CA ILE A 37 4.49 14.66 6.42
C ILE A 37 5.03 16.03 6.88
N GLU A 38 4.69 16.47 8.09
CA GLU A 38 5.20 17.74 8.64
C GLU A 38 6.74 17.72 8.77
N ARG A 39 7.27 16.61 9.29
CA ARG A 39 8.70 16.39 9.45
C ARG A 39 9.40 16.26 8.10
N GLU A 40 8.76 15.62 7.14
CA GLU A 40 9.28 15.50 5.77
C GLU A 40 9.41 16.87 5.11
N VAL A 41 8.39 17.73 5.19
CA VAL A 41 8.42 19.08 4.62
C VAL A 41 9.62 19.87 5.16
N VAL A 42 9.85 19.82 6.47
CA VAL A 42 10.96 20.53 7.11
C VAL A 42 12.33 19.94 6.74
N MET A 43 12.48 18.62 6.78
CA MET A 43 13.81 17.98 6.63
C MET A 43 14.21 17.71 5.18
N VAL A 44 13.24 17.45 4.31
CA VAL A 44 13.45 17.00 2.93
C VAL A 44 13.18 18.11 1.93
N TRP A 45 12.06 18.83 2.07
CA TRP A 45 11.63 19.80 1.07
C TRP A 45 12.26 21.19 1.24
N TRP A 46 12.54 21.60 2.47
CA TRP A 46 13.23 22.86 2.77
C TRP A 46 14.75 22.81 2.63
N ARG A 47 15.34 21.63 2.42
CA ARG A 47 16.78 21.43 2.30
C ARG A 47 17.21 21.28 0.84
N LYS A 48 18.51 21.44 0.56
CA LYS A 48 19.05 21.14 -0.78
C LYS A 48 18.76 19.69 -1.14
N TRP A 49 18.24 19.47 -2.34
CA TRP A 49 17.93 18.14 -2.84
C TRP A 49 19.22 17.37 -3.04
N THR A 50 19.43 16.33 -2.24
CA THR A 50 20.61 15.46 -2.30
C THR A 50 20.23 14.08 -2.82
N LEU A 51 21.20 13.21 -3.08
CA LEU A 51 20.95 11.80 -3.41
C LEU A 51 20.07 11.13 -2.34
N ALA A 52 20.25 11.48 -1.06
CA ALA A 52 19.44 10.96 0.02
C ALA A 52 17.95 11.36 -0.09
N THR A 53 17.66 12.58 -0.57
CA THR A 53 16.29 13.04 -0.87
C THR A 53 15.65 12.18 -1.96
N TRP A 54 16.38 11.87 -3.03
CA TRP A 54 15.88 11.01 -4.10
C TRP A 54 15.61 9.58 -3.63
N ILE A 55 16.52 8.99 -2.86
CA ILE A 55 16.33 7.67 -2.26
C ILE A 55 15.10 7.67 -1.35
N PHE A 56 14.93 8.72 -0.54
CA PHE A 56 13.75 8.88 0.31
C PHE A 56 12.47 8.95 -0.53
N ILE A 57 12.41 9.80 -1.56
CA ILE A 57 11.23 9.93 -2.43
C ILE A 57 10.89 8.59 -3.09
N VAL A 58 11.88 7.89 -3.65
CA VAL A 58 11.65 6.59 -4.28
C VAL A 58 11.09 5.59 -3.27
N ASN A 59 11.72 5.44 -2.10
CA ASN A 59 11.24 4.49 -1.09
C ASN A 59 9.83 4.84 -0.59
N ARG A 60 9.59 6.12 -0.33
CA ARG A 60 8.35 6.66 0.23
C ARG A 60 7.23 6.55 -0.80
N TYR A 61 7.33 7.25 -1.92
CA TYR A 61 6.23 7.33 -2.89
C TYR A 61 5.98 6.05 -3.70
N LEU A 62 6.96 5.13 -3.82
CA LEU A 62 6.71 3.82 -4.42
C LEU A 62 5.63 3.02 -3.66
N MET A 63 5.64 3.05 -2.32
CA MET A 63 4.60 2.37 -1.54
C MET A 63 3.22 2.95 -1.80
N ILE A 64 3.12 4.27 -1.98
CA ILE A 64 1.85 4.91 -2.36
C ILE A 64 1.39 4.42 -3.73
N THR A 65 2.30 4.33 -4.71
CA THR A 65 1.97 3.83 -6.05
C THR A 65 1.46 2.39 -6.01
N VAL A 66 2.11 1.52 -5.23
CA VAL A 66 1.65 0.12 -5.07
C VAL A 66 0.26 0.07 -4.46
N VAL A 67 0.02 0.82 -3.37
CA VAL A 67 -1.31 0.86 -2.73
C VAL A 67 -2.40 1.37 -3.70
N ILE A 68 -2.11 2.40 -4.50
CA ILE A 68 -3.05 2.92 -5.50
C ILE A 68 -3.36 1.86 -6.57
N MET A 69 -2.34 1.16 -7.08
CA MET A 69 -2.52 0.13 -8.11
C MET A 69 -3.33 -1.08 -7.61
N GLU A 70 -3.19 -1.45 -6.33
CA GLU A 70 -3.94 -2.55 -5.72
C GLU A 70 -5.41 -2.18 -5.44
N ILE A 71 -5.69 -0.93 -5.06
CA ILE A 71 -7.05 -0.46 -4.77
C ILE A 71 -7.80 -0.07 -6.06
N ALA A 72 -7.10 0.40 -7.10
CA ALA A 72 -7.70 0.81 -8.38
C ALA A 72 -8.62 -0.25 -9.04
N PRO A 73 -8.27 -1.54 -9.15
CA PRO A 73 -9.18 -2.54 -9.72
C PRO A 73 -10.43 -2.76 -8.86
N ALA A 74 -10.37 -2.51 -7.55
CA ALA A 74 -11.53 -2.58 -6.67
C ALA A 74 -12.50 -1.40 -6.87
N SER A 75 -12.00 -0.22 -7.27
CA SER A 75 -12.83 0.96 -7.52
C SER A 75 -13.40 1.04 -8.95
N ALA A 76 -12.79 0.33 -9.91
CA ALA A 76 -13.24 0.28 -11.30
C ALA A 76 -14.46 -0.63 -11.54
N LYS A 77 -14.80 -1.52 -10.61
CA LYS A 77 -16.04 -2.31 -10.65
C LYS A 77 -17.19 -1.50 -10.01
N ARG A 78 -17.79 -0.60 -10.78
CA ARG A 78 -19.11 -0.01 -10.48
C ARG A 78 -20.05 -0.22 -11.66
#